data_AF-A0A9E1B6E0-F1
#
_entry.id   AF-A0A9E1B6E0-F1
#
_cell.length_a   1.000
_cell.length_b   1.000
_cell.length_c   1.000
_cell.angle_alpha   90.00
_cell.angle_beta   90.00
_cell.angle_gamma   90.00
#
_symmetry.space_group_name_H-M   'P 1'
#
loop_
_entity.id
_entity.type
_entity.pdbx_description
1 polymer ?
#
loop_
_entity_poly.entity_id
_entity_poly.type
_entity_poly.pdbx_seq_one_letter_code
_entity_poly.pdbx_strand_id
1 'polypeptide(L)'
;QIRYPDENLILLFKNMKEASQENLEKFIRNLALNPFWIDGVRIFCEFLRSSGLSEQSELVSNMTLNFIEKLPDMKKLKFQSEEAFFSEESAKFFSKKESANFISSGEMKKDMSFEELIKALDRSKYTTNSQSELSFLLELSKIFTSQGMDNNAKVVYSQIVKFIENTELKDYLSDIYIKAKTFL
;
A
#
# COMPACT_ATOMS: atom_id res chain seq x y z
N GLN A 1 -26.95 12.34 0.14
CA GLN A 1 -27.11 11.24 -0.86
C GLN A 1 -26.08 11.51 -1.95
N ILE A 2 -25.29 10.51 -2.36
CA ILE A 2 -24.08 10.70 -3.19
C ILE A 2 -24.36 10.23 -4.62
N ARG A 3 -24.01 11.04 -5.63
CA ARG A 3 -24.20 10.70 -7.05
C ARG A 3 -23.17 9.66 -7.51
N TYR A 4 -23.61 8.74 -8.36
CA TYR A 4 -22.71 7.85 -9.06
C TYR A 4 -21.94 8.62 -10.15
N PRO A 5 -20.69 8.24 -10.46
CA PRO A 5 -19.90 8.93 -11.49
C PRO A 5 -20.55 8.88 -12.86
N ASP A 6 -20.37 9.94 -13.64
CA ASP A 6 -20.94 10.07 -14.99
C ASP A 6 -20.42 8.98 -15.94
N GLU A 7 -21.29 8.49 -16.84
CA GLU A 7 -20.93 7.44 -17.82
C GLU A 7 -19.71 7.80 -18.67
N ASN A 8 -19.56 9.09 -19.02
CA ASN A 8 -18.41 9.59 -19.76
C ASN A 8 -17.09 9.37 -19.01
N LEU A 9 -17.10 9.53 -17.68
CA LEU A 9 -15.93 9.28 -16.85
C LEU A 9 -15.61 7.78 -16.79
N ILE A 10 -16.63 6.94 -16.65
CA ILE A 10 -16.47 5.49 -16.66
C ILE A 10 -15.87 5.02 -17.99
N LEU A 11 -16.38 5.56 -19.10
CA LEU A 11 -15.90 5.25 -20.44
C LEU A 11 -14.46 5.73 -20.64
N LEU A 12 -14.13 6.93 -20.14
CA LEU A 12 -12.76 7.48 -20.16
C LEU A 12 -11.78 6.52 -19.47
N PHE A 13 -12.13 6.03 -18.28
CA PHE A 13 -11.27 5.12 -17.51
C PHE A 13 -11.05 3.78 -18.24
N LYS A 14 -12.10 3.22 -18.85
CA LYS A 14 -12.01 1.95 -19.60
C LYS A 14 -11.21 2.07 -20.90
N ASN A 15 -11.15 3.26 -21.50
CA ASN A 15 -10.50 3.48 -22.79
C ASN A 15 -9.04 3.93 -22.70
N MET A 16 -8.55 4.30 -21.52
CA MET A 16 -7.14 4.66 -21.33
C MET A 16 -6.25 3.42 -21.44
N LYS A 17 -5.30 3.45 -22.39
CA LYS A 17 -4.39 2.32 -22.68
C LYS A 17 -2.92 2.60 -22.38
N GLU A 18 -2.53 3.87 -22.30
CA GLU A 18 -1.14 4.27 -22.13
C GLU A 18 -0.90 4.90 -20.77
N ALA A 19 0.12 4.42 -20.04
CA ALA A 19 0.59 5.01 -18.79
C ALA A 19 1.44 6.26 -19.04
N SER A 20 0.82 7.29 -19.61
CA SER A 20 1.39 8.64 -19.64
C SER A 20 1.12 9.37 -18.32
N GLN A 21 1.98 10.34 -17.99
CA GLN A 21 1.78 11.20 -16.83
C GLN A 21 0.41 11.90 -16.87
N GLU A 22 0.00 12.38 -18.05
CA GLU A 22 -1.29 13.03 -18.24
C GLU A 22 -2.47 12.10 -17.90
N ASN A 23 -2.40 10.84 -18.32
CA ASN A 23 -3.45 9.85 -18.04
C ASN A 23 -3.48 9.49 -16.54
N LEU A 24 -2.31 9.32 -15.91
CA LEU A 24 -2.22 9.08 -14.47
C LEU A 24 -2.80 10.25 -13.67
N GLU A 25 -2.46 11.48 -14.03
CA GLU A 25 -3.03 12.68 -13.39
C GLU A 25 -4.54 12.76 -13.57
N LYS A 26 -5.06 12.43 -14.75
CA LYS A 26 -6.50 12.37 -15.02
C LYS A 26 -7.19 11.32 -14.16
N PHE A 27 -6.62 10.12 -14.02
CA PHE A 27 -7.15 9.09 -13.11
C PHE A 27 -7.22 9.60 -11.67
N ILE A 28 -6.10 10.10 -11.14
CA ILE A 28 -6.00 10.55 -9.75
C ILE A 28 -6.96 11.70 -9.47
N ARG A 29 -7.02 12.72 -10.34
CA ARG A 29 -7.93 13.87 -10.17
C ARG A 29 -9.40 13.43 -10.14
N ASN A 30 -9.80 12.54 -11.05
CA ASN A 30 -11.19 12.09 -11.10
C ASN A 30 -11.55 11.17 -9.93
N LEU A 31 -10.62 10.32 -9.47
CA LEU A 31 -10.83 9.51 -8.26
C LEU A 31 -10.91 10.36 -7.00
N ALA A 32 -10.09 11.42 -6.89
CA ALA A 32 -10.17 12.37 -5.78
C ALA A 32 -11.52 13.10 -5.73
N LEU A 33 -12.13 13.38 -6.89
CA LEU A 33 -13.47 13.95 -6.99
C LEU A 33 -14.59 12.92 -6.72
N ASN A 34 -14.29 11.63 -6.80
CA ASN A 34 -15.24 10.52 -6.61
C ASN A 34 -14.72 9.51 -5.57
N PRO A 35 -14.50 9.93 -4.31
CA PRO A 35 -13.76 9.16 -3.29
C PRO A 35 -14.43 7.85 -2.88
N PHE A 36 -15.73 7.69 -3.15
CA PHE A 36 -16.50 6.50 -2.79
C PHE A 36 -16.69 5.53 -3.96
N TRP A 37 -16.15 5.84 -5.15
CA TRP A 37 -16.25 4.99 -6.32
C TRP A 37 -15.13 3.95 -6.34
N ILE A 38 -15.27 2.90 -5.53
CA ILE A 38 -14.22 1.88 -5.37
C ILE A 38 -14.01 1.06 -6.65
N ASP A 39 -15.04 0.90 -7.48
CA ASP A 39 -14.88 0.30 -8.81
C ASP A 39 -13.95 1.13 -9.71
N GLY A 40 -13.96 2.46 -9.59
CA GLY A 40 -13.00 3.32 -10.27
C GLY A 40 -11.57 3.05 -9.83
N VAL A 41 -11.36 2.81 -8.54
CA VAL A 41 -10.04 2.46 -7.98
C VAL A 41 -9.59 1.09 -8.49
N ARG A 42 -10.50 0.10 -8.57
CA ARG A 42 -10.21 -1.20 -9.18
C ARG A 42 -9.76 -1.05 -10.64
N ILE A 43 -10.50 -0.29 -11.45
CA ILE A 43 -10.15 -0.05 -12.86
C ILE A 43 -8.77 0.60 -12.97
N PHE A 44 -8.45 1.54 -12.08
CA PHE A 44 -7.12 2.15 -12.02
C PHE A 44 -6.02 1.14 -11.66
N CYS A 45 -6.26 0.26 -10.68
CA CYS A 45 -5.32 -0.82 -10.35
C CYS A 45 -5.10 -1.78 -11.52
N GLU A 46 -6.15 -2.13 -12.26
CA GLU A 46 -6.06 -2.95 -13.47
C GLU A 46 -5.24 -2.26 -14.56
N PHE A 47 -5.49 -0.96 -14.78
CA PHE A 47 -4.73 -0.12 -15.71
C PHE A 47 -3.23 -0.10 -15.37
N LEU A 48 -2.89 0.13 -14.09
CA LEU A 48 -1.51 0.12 -13.61
C LEU A 48 -0.83 -1.24 -13.86
N ARG A 49 -1.49 -2.35 -13.53
CA ARG A 49 -0.97 -3.71 -13.80
C ARG A 49 -0.75 -3.96 -15.28
N SER A 50 -1.72 -3.59 -16.12
CA SER A 50 -1.60 -3.75 -17.58
C SER A 50 -0.46 -2.91 -18.19
N SER A 51 -0.08 -1.84 -17.51
CA SER A 51 1.01 -0.93 -17.91
C SER A 51 2.37 -1.28 -17.29
N GLY A 52 2.49 -2.42 -16.60
CA GLY A 52 3.74 -2.84 -15.94
C GLY A 52 4.02 -2.17 -14.59
N LEU A 53 3.08 -1.39 -14.05
CA LEU A 53 3.18 -0.67 -12.76
C LEU A 53 2.54 -1.49 -11.62
N SER A 54 2.95 -2.76 -11.50
CA SER A 54 2.35 -3.71 -10.55
C SER A 54 2.55 -3.31 -9.09
N GLU A 55 3.71 -2.75 -8.73
CA GLU A 55 3.98 -2.29 -7.36
C GLU A 55 3.07 -1.13 -6.95
N GLN A 56 2.82 -0.18 -7.87
CA GLN A 56 1.93 0.94 -7.64
C GLN A 56 0.47 0.47 -7.53
N SER A 57 0.07 -0.50 -8.36
CA SER A 57 -1.24 -1.14 -8.27
C SER A 57 -1.43 -1.83 -6.91
N GLU A 58 -0.40 -2.51 -6.42
CA GLU A 58 -0.43 -3.18 -5.12
C GLU A 58 -0.51 -2.18 -3.97
N LEU A 59 0.23 -1.07 -4.04
CA LEU A 59 0.15 0.01 -3.07
C LEU A 59 -1.26 0.60 -2.98
N VAL A 60 -1.85 0.96 -4.13
CA VAL A 60 -3.22 1.50 -4.18
C VAL A 60 -4.24 0.50 -3.67
N SER A 61 -4.06 -0.78 -3.99
CA SER A 61 -4.93 -1.86 -3.51
C SER A 61 -4.88 -1.99 -1.99
N ASN A 62 -3.70 -1.97 -1.40
CA ASN A 62 -3.50 -2.03 0.05
C ASN A 62 -4.08 -0.79 0.77
N MET A 63 -3.90 0.41 0.22
CA MET A 63 -4.52 1.63 0.77
C MET A 63 -6.04 1.55 0.75
N THR A 64 -6.61 1.03 -0.33
CA THR A 64 -8.07 0.85 -0.49
C THR A 64 -8.60 -0.15 0.51
N LEU A 65 -7.92 -1.29 0.69
CA LEU A 65 -8.28 -2.30 1.69
C LEU A 65 -8.26 -1.70 3.10
N ASN A 66 -7.19 -1.01 3.48
CA ASN A 66 -7.07 -0.37 4.78
C ASN A 66 -8.21 0.65 5.01
N PHE A 67 -8.54 1.45 4.00
CA PHE A 67 -9.67 2.39 4.08
C PHE A 67 -11.00 1.66 4.33
N ILE A 68 -11.27 0.58 3.59
CA ILE A 68 -12.50 -0.21 3.72
C ILE A 68 -12.57 -0.99 5.04
N GLU A 69 -11.43 -1.44 5.58
CA GLU A 69 -11.35 -2.10 6.88
C GLU A 69 -11.56 -1.12 8.05
N LYS A 70 -11.05 0.12 7.93
CA LYS A 70 -11.28 1.19 8.91
C LYS A 70 -12.75 1.64 8.95
N LEU A 71 -13.45 1.56 7.82
CA LEU A 71 -14.86 1.99 7.70
C LEU A 71 -15.73 0.84 7.15
N PRO A 72 -15.96 -0.23 7.92
CA PRO A 72 -16.61 -1.44 7.42
C PRO A 72 -18.05 -1.22 6.93
N ASP A 73 -18.76 -0.23 7.48
CA ASP A 73 -20.11 0.11 7.05
C ASP A 73 -20.18 0.67 5.62
N MET A 74 -19.06 1.15 5.08
CA MET A 74 -18.95 1.57 3.67
C MET A 74 -19.36 0.47 2.70
N LYS A 75 -19.13 -0.80 3.06
CA LYS A 75 -19.51 -1.97 2.24
C LYS A 75 -21.02 -2.10 2.04
N LYS A 76 -21.83 -1.46 2.88
CA LYS A 76 -23.30 -1.50 2.84
C LYS A 76 -23.90 -0.26 2.14
N LEU A 77 -23.08 0.75 1.87
CA LEU A 77 -23.55 2.02 1.31
C LEU A 77 -23.71 1.93 -0.21
N LYS A 78 -24.61 2.78 -0.71
CA LYS A 78 -24.97 2.87 -2.12
C LYS A 78 -25.05 4.31 -2.59
N PHE A 79 -24.86 4.49 -3.89
CA PHE A 79 -25.12 5.74 -4.58
C PHE A 79 -26.62 5.99 -4.72
N GLN A 80 -26.97 7.21 -5.13
CA GLN A 80 -28.36 7.61 -5.44
C GLN A 80 -29.04 6.71 -6.47
N SER A 81 -28.26 6.14 -7.38
CA SER A 81 -28.70 5.24 -8.45
C SER A 81 -28.71 3.76 -8.04
N GLU A 82 -28.55 3.47 -6.74
CA GLU A 82 -28.58 2.14 -6.11
C GLU A 82 -27.35 1.25 -6.34
N GLU A 83 -26.35 1.66 -7.13
CA GLU A 83 -25.07 0.97 -7.20
C GLU A 83 -24.36 1.00 -5.86
N ALA A 84 -23.72 -0.12 -5.51
CA ALA A 84 -22.93 -0.22 -4.29
C ALA A 84 -21.66 0.63 -4.38
N PHE A 85 -21.24 1.20 -3.25
CA PHE A 85 -19.90 1.79 -3.15
C PHE A 85 -18.82 0.73 -3.33
N PHE A 86 -19.09 -0.48 -2.84
CA PHE A 86 -18.19 -1.63 -2.91
C PHE A 86 -18.90 -2.81 -3.57
N SER A 87 -18.74 -2.95 -4.87
CA SER A 87 -19.36 -4.02 -5.67
C SER A 87 -18.77 -5.39 -5.34
N GLU A 88 -19.46 -6.46 -5.78
CA GLU A 88 -18.95 -7.83 -5.66
C GLU A 88 -17.66 -8.03 -6.47
N GLU A 89 -17.51 -7.37 -7.63
CA GLU A 89 -16.28 -7.40 -8.43
C GLU A 89 -15.11 -6.76 -7.70
N SER A 90 -15.34 -5.57 -7.12
CA SER A 90 -14.35 -4.91 -6.27
C SER A 90 -14.01 -5.76 -5.05
N ALA A 91 -15.00 -6.35 -4.40
CA ALA A 91 -14.77 -7.27 -3.29
C ALA A 91 -13.87 -8.43 -3.71
N LYS A 92 -14.14 -9.10 -4.84
CA LYS A 92 -13.29 -10.18 -5.38
C LYS A 92 -11.88 -9.71 -5.74
N PHE A 93 -11.76 -8.53 -6.33
CA PHE A 93 -10.47 -7.95 -6.73
C PHE A 93 -9.57 -7.68 -5.52
N PHE A 94 -10.11 -6.99 -4.52
CA PHE A 94 -9.35 -6.61 -3.32
C PHE A 94 -9.25 -7.74 -2.29
N SER A 95 -10.11 -8.76 -2.34
CA SER A 95 -9.99 -9.94 -1.47
C SER A 95 -8.95 -10.96 -1.94
N LYS A 96 -8.37 -10.79 -3.15
CA LYS A 96 -7.09 -11.43 -3.47
C LYS A 96 -6.02 -10.86 -2.54
N LYS A 97 -5.88 -11.51 -1.40
CA LYS A 97 -4.62 -11.55 -0.68
C LYS A 97 -3.60 -12.23 -1.61
N GLU A 98 -3.01 -11.48 -2.52
CA GLU A 98 -1.57 -11.42 -2.37
C GLU A 98 -1.42 -10.78 -1.02
N SER A 99 -1.11 -11.63 -0.06
CA SER A 99 -0.63 -11.15 1.20
C SER A 99 0.60 -10.31 0.88
N ALA A 100 0.39 -9.03 0.59
CA ALA A 100 1.12 -7.97 1.25
C ALA A 100 0.83 -8.11 2.75
N ASN A 101 1.21 -9.26 3.30
CA ASN A 101 1.96 -9.22 4.51
C ASN A 101 3.05 -8.18 4.20
N PHE A 102 2.94 -6.98 4.78
CA PHE A 102 4.11 -6.14 5.03
C PHE A 102 5.18 -6.90 5.86
N ILE A 103 4.81 -8.08 6.32
CA ILE A 103 5.65 -9.22 6.65
C ILE A 103 5.66 -10.19 5.46
N SER A 104 6.22 -9.83 4.31
CA SER A 104 6.65 -10.88 3.40
C SER A 104 7.61 -11.71 4.23
N SER A 105 7.09 -12.81 4.75
CA SER A 105 7.80 -14.05 4.92
C SER A 105 8.15 -14.50 3.50
N GLY A 106 8.98 -13.72 2.80
CA GLY A 106 10.20 -14.35 2.37
C GLY A 106 10.72 -14.94 3.66
N GLU A 107 10.49 -16.24 3.84
CA GLU A 107 11.26 -17.01 4.79
C GLU A 107 12.67 -16.43 4.66
N MET A 108 13.14 -15.70 5.68
CA MET A 108 14.57 -15.44 5.75
C MET A 108 15.11 -16.84 5.72
N LYS A 109 15.62 -17.25 4.55
CA LYS A 109 16.04 -18.63 4.32
C LYS A 109 16.94 -18.90 5.49
N LYS A 110 16.52 -19.82 6.35
CA LYS A 110 17.02 -19.96 7.71
C LYS A 110 18.52 -20.27 7.76
N ASP A 111 19.12 -20.49 6.59
CA ASP A 111 20.50 -20.85 6.32
C ASP A 111 21.37 -19.72 5.74
N MET A 112 20.84 -18.49 5.52
CA MET A 112 21.67 -17.38 5.05
C MET A 112 22.41 -16.70 6.20
N SER A 113 23.71 -16.46 6.00
CA SER A 113 24.55 -15.69 6.93
C SER A 113 24.14 -14.21 6.97
N PHE A 114 24.49 -13.51 8.05
CA PHE A 114 24.24 -12.07 8.19
C PHE A 114 24.78 -11.27 6.98
N GLU A 115 25.96 -11.61 6.50
CA GLU A 115 26.61 -10.92 5.38
C GLU A 115 25.85 -11.12 4.06
N GLU A 116 25.24 -12.28 3.85
CA GLU A 116 24.38 -12.56 2.69
C GLU A 116 23.06 -11.81 2.79
N LEU A 117 22.46 -11.76 3.99
CA LEU A 117 21.24 -10.98 4.25
C LEU A 117 21.47 -9.48 4.01
N ILE A 118 22.61 -8.93 4.44
CA ILE A 118 22.96 -7.53 4.21
C ILE A 118 23.30 -7.26 2.74
N LYS A 119 23.97 -8.20 2.03
CA LYS A 119 24.21 -8.06 0.58
C LYS A 119 22.91 -8.11 -0.23
N ALA A 120 21.93 -8.90 0.21
CA ALA A 120 20.60 -8.95 -0.40
C ALA A 120 19.81 -7.64 -0.15
N LEU A 121 20.10 -6.96 0.97
CA LEU A 121 19.57 -5.64 1.31
C LEU A 121 20.23 -4.55 0.45
N ASP A 122 19.89 -4.55 -0.84
CA ASP A 122 20.42 -3.59 -1.80
C ASP A 122 19.79 -2.21 -1.61
N ARG A 123 20.57 -1.28 -1.06
CA ARG A 123 20.14 0.10 -0.79
C ARG A 123 19.66 0.83 -2.05
N SER A 124 20.13 0.45 -3.24
CA SER A 124 19.70 1.07 -4.51
C SER A 124 18.24 0.78 -4.89
N LYS A 125 17.64 -0.27 -4.30
CA LYS A 125 16.20 -0.58 -4.43
C LYS A 125 15.31 0.26 -3.51
N TYR A 126 15.92 0.94 -2.53
CA TYR A 126 15.22 1.70 -1.49
C TYR A 126 15.48 3.21 -1.58
N THR A 127 16.06 3.68 -2.68
CA THR A 127 16.33 5.11 -2.90
C THR A 127 15.28 5.68 -3.84
N THR A 128 14.23 6.30 -3.32
CA THR A 128 13.48 7.36 -4.05
C THR A 128 12.36 8.05 -3.24
N ASN A 129 11.91 7.52 -2.10
CA ASN A 129 10.88 8.18 -1.28
C ASN A 129 10.85 7.71 0.19
N SER A 130 10.12 8.44 1.03
CA SER A 130 9.90 8.14 2.45
C SER A 130 9.42 6.69 2.71
N GLN A 131 8.59 6.13 1.83
CA GLN A 131 8.12 4.76 1.96
C GLN A 131 9.24 3.74 1.74
N SER A 132 10.09 3.96 0.73
CA SER A 132 11.23 3.08 0.44
C SER A 132 12.27 3.11 1.58
N GLU A 133 12.49 4.27 2.21
CA GLU A 133 13.35 4.40 3.38
C GLU A 133 12.79 3.64 4.59
N LEU A 134 11.48 3.75 4.84
CA LEU A 134 10.83 3.00 5.91
C LEU A 134 10.90 1.49 5.68
N SER A 135 10.65 1.03 4.45
CA SER A 135 10.76 -0.39 4.08
C SER A 135 12.16 -0.93 4.34
N PHE A 136 13.20 -0.16 3.97
CA PHE A 136 14.59 -0.51 4.26
C PHE A 136 14.86 -0.65 5.76
N LEU A 137 14.45 0.33 6.56
CA LEU A 137 14.65 0.29 8.02
C LEU A 137 13.94 -0.91 8.65
N LEU A 138 12.74 -1.24 8.18
CA LEU A 138 11.98 -2.40 8.64
C LEU A 138 12.69 -3.71 8.31
N GLU A 139 13.19 -3.89 7.09
CA GLU A 139 13.95 -5.10 6.74
C GLU A 139 15.24 -5.23 7.54
N LEU A 140 15.97 -4.13 7.70
CA LEU A 140 17.19 -4.11 8.49
C LEU A 140 16.93 -4.47 9.96
N SER A 141 15.85 -3.95 10.55
CA SER A 141 15.44 -4.28 11.92
C SER A 141 15.13 -5.77 12.10
N LYS A 142 14.50 -6.39 11.09
CA LYS A 142 14.21 -7.83 11.07
C LYS A 142 15.50 -8.65 11.01
N ILE A 143 16.46 -8.25 10.17
CA ILE A 143 17.76 -8.94 10.05
C ILE A 143 18.49 -8.92 11.40
N PHE A 144 18.55 -7.76 12.06
CA PHE A 144 19.21 -7.68 13.37
C PHE A 144 18.49 -8.52 14.43
N THR A 145 17.16 -8.49 14.44
CA THR A 145 16.37 -9.28 15.42
C THR A 145 16.54 -10.78 15.19
N SER A 146 16.51 -11.25 13.94
CA SER A 146 16.64 -12.68 13.63
C SER A 146 18.03 -13.24 13.92
N GLN A 147 19.05 -12.39 13.91
CA GLN A 147 20.44 -12.73 14.23
C GLN A 147 20.79 -12.52 15.71
N GLY A 148 19.82 -12.18 16.57
CA GLY A 148 20.05 -11.93 18.01
C GLY A 148 20.86 -10.67 18.31
N MET A 149 20.94 -9.74 17.35
CA MET A 149 21.67 -8.47 17.48
C MET A 149 20.78 -7.38 18.09
N ASP A 150 20.27 -7.61 19.30
CA ASP A 150 19.20 -6.81 19.91
C ASP A 150 19.53 -5.32 20.03
N ASN A 151 20.76 -4.96 20.38
CA ASN A 151 21.18 -3.55 20.47
C ASN A 151 21.10 -2.84 19.12
N ASN A 152 21.47 -3.52 18.04
CA ASN A 152 21.40 -2.96 16.70
C ASN A 152 19.95 -2.84 16.25
N ALA A 153 19.14 -3.86 16.51
CA ALA A 153 17.70 -3.83 16.26
C ALA A 153 17.04 -2.65 16.97
N LYS A 154 17.36 -2.43 18.26
CA LYS A 154 16.86 -1.28 19.05
C LYS A 154 17.21 0.07 18.42
N VAL A 155 18.44 0.25 17.96
CA VAL A 155 18.86 1.48 17.28
C VAL A 155 18.04 1.72 16.03
N VAL A 156 17.81 0.69 15.21
CA VAL A 156 17.01 0.80 13.98
C VAL A 156 15.53 1.04 14.31
N TYR A 157 14.96 0.39 15.33
CA TYR A 157 13.60 0.66 15.78
C TYR A 157 13.43 2.10 16.30
N SER A 158 14.44 2.66 16.97
CA SER A 158 14.43 4.08 17.35
C SER A 158 14.39 5.00 16.14
N GLN A 159 15.13 4.66 15.07
CA GLN A 159 15.09 5.41 13.81
C GLN A 159 13.71 5.31 13.14
N ILE A 160 13.08 4.14 13.13
CA ILE A 160 11.71 3.95 12.63
C ILE A 160 10.71 4.81 13.42
N VAL A 161 10.80 4.80 14.75
CA VAL A 161 9.92 5.62 15.61
C VAL A 161 10.10 7.11 15.30
N LYS A 162 11.34 7.59 15.23
CA LYS A 162 11.64 8.99 14.87
C LYS A 162 11.14 9.35 13.47
N PHE A 163 11.29 8.44 12.52
CA PHE A 163 10.82 8.63 11.15
C PHE A 163 9.30 8.81 11.11
N ILE A 164 8.55 7.95 11.81
CA ILE A 164 7.09 8.05 11.88
C ILE A 164 6.64 9.28 12.66
N GLU A 165 7.34 9.67 13.73
CA GLU A 165 7.00 10.87 14.53
C GLU A 165 7.28 12.18 13.80
N ASN A 166 8.28 12.20 12.92
CA ASN A 166 8.63 13.37 12.11
C ASN A 166 7.89 13.43 10.77
N THR A 167 6.93 12.52 10.54
CA THR A 167 6.09 12.50 9.33
C THR A 167 4.61 12.49 9.72
N GLU A 168 3.71 12.84 8.80
CA GLU A 168 2.25 12.77 9.02
C GLU A 168 1.70 11.33 8.94
N LEU A 169 2.58 10.31 8.98
CA LEU A 169 2.22 8.92 8.72
C LEU A 169 1.78 8.14 9.98
N LYS A 170 1.80 8.78 11.15
CA LYS A 170 1.51 8.11 12.44
C LYS A 170 0.15 7.40 12.47
N ASP A 171 -0.88 8.03 11.92
CA ASP A 171 -2.25 7.47 11.87
C ASP A 171 -2.41 6.37 10.79
N TYR A 172 -1.50 6.34 9.82
CA TYR A 172 -1.46 5.35 8.75
C TYR A 172 -0.61 4.13 9.13
N LEU A 173 0.41 4.31 9.95
CA LEU A 173 1.39 3.29 10.32
C LEU A 173 1.31 2.91 11.81
N SER A 174 0.14 3.08 12.43
CA SER A 174 -0.01 2.93 13.89
C SER A 174 0.46 1.57 14.42
N ASP A 175 0.24 0.48 13.67
CA ASP A 175 0.67 -0.86 14.06
C ASP A 175 2.20 -1.01 14.05
N ILE A 176 2.87 -0.43 13.06
CA ILE A 176 4.33 -0.43 12.95
C ILE A 176 4.91 0.43 14.05
N TYR A 177 4.31 1.59 14.31
CA TYR A 177 4.73 2.52 15.36
C TYR A 177 4.62 1.90 16.75
N ILE A 178 3.48 1.29 17.08
CA ILE A 178 3.25 0.62 18.37
C ILE A 178 4.26 -0.51 18.54
N LYS A 179 4.42 -1.37 17.54
CA LYS A 179 5.37 -2.49 17.59
C LYS A 179 6.81 -2.00 17.77
N ALA A 180 7.25 -1.00 16.98
CA ALA A 180 8.60 -0.46 17.10
C ALA A 180 8.86 0.14 18.49
N LYS A 181 7.85 0.77 19.10
CA LYS A 181 7.94 1.25 20.49
C LYS A 181 8.07 0.13 21.52
N THR A 182 7.50 -1.05 21.30
CA THR A 182 7.65 -2.18 22.22
C THR A 182 9.08 -2.73 22.27
N PHE A 183 9.91 -2.45 21.26
CA PHE A 183 11.32 -2.84 21.22
C PHE A 183 12.26 -1.82 21.88
N LEU A 184 11.79 -0.60 22.17
CA LEU A 184 12.55 0.43 22.88
C LEU A 184 12.50 0.20 24.40
#